data_AF-A0A2V9ZQT7-F1
#
_entry.id   AF-A0A2V9ZQT7-F1
#
_cell.length_a   1.000
_cell.length_b   1.000
_cell.length_c   1.000
_cell.angle_alpha   90.00
_cell.angle_beta   90.00
_cell.angle_gamma   90.00
#
_symmetry.space_group_name_H-M   'P 1'
#
loop_
_entity.id
_entity.type
_entity.pdbx_description
1 polymer ?
#
loop_
_entity_poly.entity_id
_entity_poly.type
_entity_poly.pdbx_seq_one_letter_code
_entity_poly.pdbx_strand_id
1 'polypeptide(L)'
;LKFGAEYRRTRNGSSFQADRNGHFSPWSAEDLITDSVFSDQLDKAFGTSYGGWYYAGAAVNPTNGQLPDFYRGYRANEVGMYGQDDWRVNSRLTLNLGLRWEYFGPPHNFKPNVDSNYYFGTPVTPIPCFTAGVQSPCTNPFFPSANPFYAYEASARPEVKNSNLWNKDLNNFGPRVGFAWDVFGTSKLVLRAGGGVFYDRLYNNVFENIRFNAPFYADETAGIFQSGVAVGPLKQPGLLTIPFTSNAQFISSTLFPAGLPKPVPRHIDQNLVTAYYEQYSFGLQ
;
A
#
# COMPACT_ATOMS: atom_id res chain seq x y z
N LEU A 1 -10.98 -36.31 -21.85
CA LEU A 1 -10.10 -35.65 -20.86
C LEU A 1 -9.12 -34.71 -21.55
N LYS A 2 -8.98 -33.47 -21.05
CA LYS A 2 -8.04 -32.43 -21.51
C LYS A 2 -7.26 -31.91 -20.31
N PHE A 3 -5.97 -31.67 -20.47
CA PHE A 3 -5.12 -31.08 -19.43
C PHE A 3 -4.16 -30.07 -20.04
N GLY A 4 -3.64 -29.17 -19.21
CA GLY A 4 -2.65 -28.20 -19.65
C GLY A 4 -2.04 -27.42 -18.50
N ALA A 5 -0.96 -26.71 -18.81
CA ALA A 5 -0.28 -25.83 -17.88
C ALA A 5 0.14 -24.55 -18.60
N GLU A 6 0.32 -23.49 -17.83
CA GLU A 6 0.68 -22.16 -18.28
C GLU A 6 1.68 -21.58 -17.29
N TYR A 7 2.70 -20.90 -17.81
CA TYR A 7 3.58 -20.06 -17.03
C TYR A 7 3.47 -18.64 -17.56
N ARG A 8 3.20 -17.68 -16.67
CA ARG A 8 3.22 -16.26 -17.00
C ARG A 8 4.30 -15.57 -16.19
N ARG A 9 5.02 -14.67 -16.85
CA ARG A 9 5.93 -13.74 -16.22
C ARG A 9 5.41 -12.33 -16.44
N THR A 10 4.95 -11.69 -15.37
CA THR A 10 4.44 -10.33 -15.45
C THR A 10 5.54 -9.34 -15.05
N ARG A 11 5.56 -8.18 -15.71
CA ARG A 11 6.41 -7.04 -15.37
C ARG A 11 5.52 -5.81 -15.34
N ASN A 12 5.47 -5.14 -14.19
CA ASN A 12 4.86 -3.83 -14.07
C ASN A 12 5.90 -2.77 -13.74
N GLY A 13 5.77 -1.60 -14.34
CA GLY A 13 6.56 -0.42 -14.00
C GLY A 13 5.63 0.72 -13.65
N SER A 14 5.87 1.39 -12.53
CA SER A 14 5.16 2.60 -12.18
C SER A 14 6.11 3.65 -11.65
N SER A 15 5.83 4.91 -11.95
CA SER A 15 6.50 6.06 -11.35
C SER A 15 5.52 6.84 -10.51
N PHE A 16 5.99 7.42 -9.42
CA PHE A 16 5.24 8.38 -8.62
C PHE A 16 6.00 9.71 -8.60
N GLN A 17 5.30 10.81 -8.36
CA GLN A 17 5.93 12.14 -8.30
C GLN A 17 5.54 12.92 -7.04
N ALA A 18 5.06 12.20 -6.01
CA ALA A 18 4.75 12.78 -4.71
C ALA A 18 5.95 13.60 -4.22
N ASP A 19 5.73 14.91 -4.12
CA ASP A 19 6.64 15.91 -3.57
C ASP A 19 8.07 15.85 -4.13
N ARG A 20 8.22 15.36 -5.37
CA ARG A 20 9.52 15.16 -6.01
C ARG A 20 10.33 16.43 -6.14
N ASN A 21 9.64 17.53 -6.48
CA ASN A 21 10.23 18.86 -6.57
C ASN A 21 9.83 19.74 -5.38
N GLY A 22 9.23 19.12 -4.37
CA GLY A 22 8.62 19.77 -3.22
C GLY A 22 7.20 20.29 -3.42
N HIS A 23 6.61 20.69 -2.30
CA HIS A 23 5.30 21.34 -2.22
C HIS A 23 5.36 22.51 -1.22
N PHE A 24 4.34 23.37 -1.28
CA PHE A 24 4.08 24.38 -0.26
C PHE A 24 2.69 24.11 0.32
N SER A 25 2.58 24.18 1.66
CA SER A 25 1.33 23.92 2.38
C SER A 25 0.90 25.15 3.16
N PRO A 26 -0.37 25.59 3.05
CA PRO A 26 -0.91 26.70 3.83
C PRO A 26 -1.19 26.28 5.29
N TRP A 27 -1.34 27.28 6.17
CA TRP A 27 -1.63 27.09 7.61
C TRP A 27 -3.04 26.53 7.88
N SER A 28 -4.04 26.90 7.08
CA SER A 28 -5.41 26.40 7.16
C SER A 28 -6.13 26.48 5.80
N ALA A 29 -7.14 25.63 5.59
CA ALA A 29 -8.01 25.66 4.40
C ALA A 29 -9.18 26.65 4.53
N GLU A 30 -9.34 27.27 5.71
CA GLU A 30 -10.43 28.20 6.06
C GLU A 30 -10.50 29.41 5.11
N ASP A 31 -9.34 29.90 4.67
CA ASP A 31 -9.23 31.05 3.75
C ASP A 31 -9.42 30.69 2.26
N LEU A 32 -9.44 29.41 1.89
CA LEU A 32 -9.60 29.00 0.47
C LEU A 32 -11.07 28.88 0.04
N ILE A 33 -12.01 28.76 0.99
CA ILE A 33 -13.39 28.37 0.71
C ILE A 33 -14.43 29.27 1.41
N THR A 34 -14.10 29.94 2.53
CA THR A 34 -15.13 30.52 3.42
C THR A 34 -14.99 32.01 3.79
N ASP A 35 -14.22 32.80 3.04
CA ASP A 35 -14.05 34.27 3.20
C ASP A 35 -15.39 35.06 3.26
N SER A 36 -16.51 34.45 2.87
CA SER A 36 -17.84 35.09 2.95
C SER A 36 -18.70 34.74 4.17
N VAL A 37 -18.32 33.74 4.99
CA VAL A 37 -19.21 33.18 6.02
C VAL A 37 -18.71 33.40 7.45
N PHE A 38 -17.40 33.53 7.66
CA PHE A 38 -16.81 33.87 8.96
C PHE A 38 -16.32 35.31 8.91
N SER A 39 -17.00 36.22 9.63
CA SER A 39 -16.66 37.65 9.62
C SER A 39 -15.43 37.94 10.46
N ASP A 40 -14.66 38.96 10.05
CA ASP A 40 -13.47 39.58 10.69
C ASP A 40 -13.52 39.79 12.22
N GLN A 41 -14.69 39.69 12.85
CA GLN A 41 -14.89 39.83 14.29
C GLN A 41 -14.49 38.57 15.09
N LEU A 42 -14.65 37.36 14.55
CA LEU A 42 -14.17 36.13 15.18
C LEU A 42 -12.64 36.00 15.00
N ASP A 43 -12.11 36.46 13.87
CA ASP A 43 -10.69 36.39 13.51
C ASP A 43 -9.80 37.26 14.42
N LYS A 44 -10.36 38.37 14.94
CA LYS A 44 -9.67 39.23 15.91
C LYS A 44 -9.41 38.57 17.27
N ALA A 45 -10.15 37.52 17.62
CA ALA A 45 -9.99 36.83 18.91
C ALA A 45 -8.81 35.86 18.95
N PHE A 46 -8.28 35.43 17.79
CA PHE A 46 -7.30 34.34 17.69
C PHE A 46 -5.88 34.75 17.28
N GLY A 47 -5.61 36.05 17.09
CA GLY A 47 -4.27 36.58 16.87
C GLY A 47 -3.81 36.53 15.41
N THR A 48 -3.12 37.58 14.98
CA THR A 48 -2.81 37.86 13.58
C THR A 48 -1.78 36.89 13.00
N SER A 49 -2.21 35.85 12.29
CA SER A 49 -1.42 35.19 11.24
C SER A 49 -2.33 34.35 10.35
N TYR A 50 -2.88 34.93 9.29
CA TYR A 50 -3.73 34.20 8.34
C TYR A 50 -3.43 34.62 6.88
N GLY A 51 -3.51 33.65 5.95
CA GLY A 51 -3.29 33.84 4.51
C GLY A 51 -1.90 33.52 3.93
N GLY A 52 -1.09 32.67 4.55
CA GLY A 52 0.29 32.39 4.09
C GLY A 52 0.62 30.91 3.90
N TRP A 53 1.59 30.63 3.02
CA TRP A 53 2.35 29.38 3.07
C TRP A 53 2.92 29.22 4.49
N TYR A 54 2.94 28.01 5.03
CA TYR A 54 3.43 27.73 6.39
C TYR A 54 4.63 26.78 6.38
N TYR A 55 4.60 25.71 5.59
CA TYR A 55 5.80 24.89 5.36
C TYR A 55 6.00 24.54 3.89
N ALA A 56 7.27 24.38 3.51
CA ALA A 56 7.65 23.68 2.29
C ALA A 56 8.00 22.23 2.65
N GLY A 57 7.60 21.28 1.82
CA GLY A 57 7.99 19.87 1.95
C GLY A 57 8.67 19.35 0.70
N ALA A 58 9.42 18.25 0.79
CA ALA A 58 9.95 17.52 -0.35
C ALA A 58 10.23 16.05 -0.02
N ALA A 59 10.12 15.21 -1.04
CA ALA A 59 10.47 13.80 -0.94
C ALA A 59 11.99 13.59 -0.91
N VAL A 60 12.46 12.81 0.06
CA VAL A 60 13.87 12.50 0.30
C VAL A 60 14.05 11.02 0.62
N ASN A 61 15.23 10.48 0.32
CA ASN A 61 15.67 9.18 0.82
C ASN A 61 16.43 9.39 2.15
N PRO A 62 15.85 9.00 3.31
CA PRO A 62 16.47 9.23 4.62
C PRO A 62 17.88 8.65 4.78
N THR A 63 18.24 7.62 4.00
CA THR A 63 19.55 6.98 4.11
C THR A 63 20.67 7.87 3.57
N ASN A 64 20.42 8.65 2.52
CA ASN A 64 21.46 9.37 1.78
C ASN A 64 21.15 10.84 1.48
N GLY A 65 19.96 11.33 1.85
CA GLY A 65 19.54 12.73 1.65
C GLY A 65 19.28 13.10 0.18
N GLN A 66 19.27 12.14 -0.74
CA GLN A 66 19.00 12.37 -2.16
C GLN A 66 17.50 12.28 -2.46
N LEU A 67 17.11 12.68 -3.67
CA LEU A 67 15.82 12.31 -4.23
C LEU A 67 15.64 10.77 -4.18
N PRO A 68 14.48 10.27 -3.73
CA PRO A 68 14.13 8.86 -3.82
C PRO A 68 14.25 8.34 -5.24
N ASP A 69 14.45 7.03 -5.38
CA ASP A 69 14.09 6.40 -6.65
C ASP A 69 12.56 6.53 -6.76
N PHE A 70 12.07 7.21 -7.79
CA PHE A 70 10.64 7.40 -8.03
C PHE A 70 10.04 6.32 -8.92
N TYR A 71 10.89 5.47 -9.50
CA TYR A 71 10.45 4.37 -10.34
C TYR A 71 10.43 3.08 -9.53
N ARG A 72 9.33 2.33 -9.64
CA ARG A 72 9.19 0.97 -9.10
C ARG A 72 8.93 0.01 -10.23
N GLY A 73 9.57 -1.15 -10.16
CA GLY A 73 9.53 -2.11 -11.24
C GLY A 73 9.37 -3.51 -10.71
N TYR A 74 8.15 -4.01 -10.68
CA TYR A 74 7.84 -5.31 -10.12
C TYR A 74 7.84 -6.40 -11.18
N ARG A 75 8.26 -7.58 -10.77
CA ARG A 75 8.16 -8.82 -11.53
C ARG A 75 7.48 -9.89 -10.68
N ALA A 76 6.57 -10.64 -11.29
CA ALA A 76 5.97 -11.81 -10.66
C ALA A 76 6.05 -13.01 -11.58
N ASN A 77 6.05 -14.18 -10.97
CA ASN A 77 5.98 -15.47 -11.64
C ASN A 77 4.65 -16.10 -11.29
N GLU A 78 3.90 -16.52 -12.29
CA GLU A 78 2.59 -17.11 -12.12
C GLU A 78 2.54 -18.45 -12.85
N VAL A 79 1.82 -19.40 -12.28
CA VAL A 79 1.67 -20.74 -12.84
C VAL A 79 0.20 -21.13 -12.78
N GLY A 80 -0.35 -21.59 -13.89
CA GLY A 80 -1.68 -22.15 -13.97
C GLY A 80 -1.61 -23.60 -14.44
N MET A 81 -2.41 -24.49 -13.85
CA MET A 81 -2.56 -25.87 -14.31
C MET A 81 -4.04 -26.23 -14.35
N TYR A 82 -4.47 -27.01 -15.33
CA TYR A 82 -5.87 -27.42 -15.41
C TYR A 82 -6.04 -28.84 -15.93
N GLY A 83 -7.15 -29.45 -15.51
CA GLY A 83 -7.69 -30.69 -16.05
C GLY A 83 -9.20 -30.56 -16.19
N GLN A 84 -9.77 -31.01 -17.31
CA GLN A 84 -11.21 -30.97 -17.56
C GLN A 84 -11.68 -32.14 -18.43
N ASP A 85 -12.91 -32.58 -18.23
CA ASP A 85 -13.53 -33.65 -19.00
C ASP A 85 -15.00 -33.38 -19.31
N ASP A 86 -15.44 -33.92 -20.45
CA ASP A 86 -16.81 -33.86 -20.93
C ASP A 86 -17.40 -35.27 -20.84
N TRP A 87 -18.04 -35.59 -19.72
CA TRP A 87 -18.54 -36.92 -19.43
C TRP A 87 -19.99 -37.09 -19.91
N ARG A 88 -20.19 -37.93 -20.94
CA ARG A 88 -21.52 -38.34 -21.39
C ARG A 88 -22.07 -39.41 -20.46
N VAL A 89 -22.94 -39.00 -19.53
CA VAL A 89 -23.58 -39.90 -18.57
C VAL A 89 -24.58 -40.81 -19.28
N ASN A 90 -25.34 -40.26 -20.22
CA ASN A 90 -26.23 -41.00 -21.12
C ASN A 90 -26.46 -40.21 -22.42
N SER A 91 -27.38 -40.65 -23.28
CA SER A 91 -27.67 -39.99 -24.57
C SER A 91 -28.28 -38.59 -24.45
N ARG A 92 -28.73 -38.19 -23.25
CA ARG A 92 -29.39 -36.91 -22.99
C ARG A 92 -28.59 -35.98 -22.09
N LEU A 93 -27.72 -36.53 -21.23
CA LEU A 93 -27.00 -35.77 -20.20
C LEU A 93 -25.48 -35.84 -20.43
N THR A 94 -24.86 -34.68 -20.57
CA THR A 94 -23.41 -34.51 -20.54
C THR A 94 -23.02 -33.62 -19.37
N LEU A 95 -22.06 -34.06 -18.57
CA LEU A 95 -21.45 -33.27 -17.50
C LEU A 95 -20.11 -32.69 -18.01
N ASN A 96 -19.85 -31.43 -17.66
CA ASN A 96 -18.62 -30.73 -17.98
C ASN A 96 -17.93 -30.49 -16.63
N LEU A 97 -16.87 -31.24 -16.35
CA LEU A 97 -16.17 -31.20 -15.07
C LEU A 97 -14.77 -30.65 -15.28
N GLY A 98 -14.33 -29.74 -14.42
CA GLY A 98 -13.00 -29.16 -14.52
C GLY A 98 -12.44 -28.73 -13.18
N LEU A 99 -11.11 -28.73 -13.09
CA LEU A 99 -10.37 -28.17 -11.98
C LEU A 99 -9.21 -27.37 -12.54
N ARG A 100 -9.03 -26.15 -12.05
CA ARG A 100 -7.88 -25.31 -12.35
C ARG A 100 -7.17 -24.94 -11.06
N TRP A 101 -5.86 -25.06 -11.04
CA TRP A 101 -5.02 -24.54 -9.97
C TRP A 101 -4.28 -23.30 -10.49
N GLU A 102 -4.24 -22.24 -9.69
CA GLU A 102 -3.53 -21.00 -10.00
C GLU A 102 -2.51 -20.67 -8.90
N TYR A 103 -1.35 -20.19 -9.30
CA TYR A 103 -0.37 -19.64 -8.38
C TYR A 103 -0.01 -18.24 -8.84
N PHE A 104 -0.33 -17.25 -8.02
CA PHE A 104 0.09 -15.87 -8.19
C PHE A 104 1.27 -15.60 -7.27
N GLY A 105 2.48 -15.68 -7.81
CA GLY A 105 3.69 -15.47 -7.02
C GLY A 105 3.80 -14.03 -6.50
N PRO A 106 4.28 -13.82 -5.26
CA PRO A 106 4.53 -12.49 -4.75
C PRO A 106 5.46 -11.70 -5.70
N PRO A 107 5.08 -10.48 -6.12
CA PRO A 107 5.91 -9.62 -6.91
C PRO A 107 7.14 -9.19 -6.11
N HIS A 108 8.24 -8.99 -6.81
CA HIS A 108 9.46 -8.42 -6.27
C HIS A 108 10.00 -7.36 -7.19
N ASN A 109 10.64 -6.35 -6.60
CA ASN A 109 11.23 -5.28 -7.38
C ASN A 109 12.47 -5.80 -8.12
N PHE A 110 12.67 -5.39 -9.37
CA PHE A 110 13.86 -5.78 -10.12
C PHE A 110 15.11 -5.03 -9.66
N LYS A 111 14.94 -3.89 -8.97
CA LYS A 111 16.01 -3.21 -8.25
C LYS A 111 15.96 -3.62 -6.78
N PRO A 112 17.07 -4.05 -6.17
CA PRO A 112 17.11 -4.27 -4.73
C PRO A 112 17.07 -2.93 -3.98
N ASN A 113 16.64 -2.96 -2.73
CA ASN A 113 16.76 -1.87 -1.76
C ASN A 113 16.09 -0.56 -2.20
N VAL A 114 14.86 -0.66 -2.72
CA VAL A 114 14.03 0.51 -3.08
C VAL A 114 12.64 0.48 -2.46
N ASP A 115 12.28 -0.63 -1.81
CA ASP A 115 11.02 -0.83 -1.09
C ASP A 115 11.31 -1.35 0.32
N SER A 116 10.45 -0.97 1.26
CA SER A 116 10.54 -1.39 2.66
C SER A 116 9.13 -1.56 3.18
N ASN A 117 8.83 -2.66 3.85
CA ASN A 117 7.52 -2.85 4.49
C ASN A 117 7.68 -2.71 6.01
N TYR A 118 6.67 -2.22 6.70
CA TYR A 118 6.65 -2.35 8.15
C TYR A 118 6.27 -3.79 8.52
N TYR A 119 6.94 -4.36 9.50
CA TYR A 119 6.60 -5.65 10.09
C TYR A 119 6.36 -5.45 11.57
N PHE A 120 5.24 -5.96 12.05
CA PHE A 120 4.90 -5.91 13.46
C PHE A 120 5.65 -7.01 14.22
N GLY A 121 6.15 -6.66 15.40
CA GLY A 121 6.87 -7.56 16.28
C GLY A 121 5.98 -8.14 17.38
N THR A 122 6.63 -8.68 18.40
CA THR A 122 5.96 -9.11 19.63
C THR A 122 5.54 -7.89 20.44
N PRO A 123 4.26 -7.76 20.83
CA PRO A 123 3.81 -6.64 21.64
C PRO A 123 4.50 -6.66 23.01
N VAL A 124 4.98 -5.49 23.44
CA VAL A 124 5.56 -5.30 24.78
C VAL A 124 4.70 -4.30 25.55
N THR A 125 4.12 -4.74 26.66
CA THR A 125 3.32 -3.90 27.56
C THR A 125 4.02 -3.72 28.91
N PRO A 126 3.95 -2.52 29.53
CA PRO A 126 3.37 -1.30 28.99
C PRO A 126 4.27 -0.68 27.89
N ILE A 127 3.65 0.02 26.92
CA ILE A 127 4.38 0.73 25.87
C ILE A 127 5.30 1.78 26.53
N PRO A 128 6.62 1.76 26.24
CA PRO A 128 7.53 2.75 26.78
C PRO A 128 7.31 4.10 26.08
N CYS A 129 6.87 5.11 26.82
CA CYS A 129 6.86 6.50 26.37
C CYS A 129 8.08 7.23 26.93
N PHE A 130 8.64 8.15 26.15
CA PHE A 130 9.77 8.97 26.57
C PHE A 130 9.38 10.45 26.55
N THR A 131 9.55 11.13 27.68
CA THR A 131 9.41 12.58 27.79
C THR A 131 10.77 13.14 28.15
N ALA A 132 11.36 13.97 27.27
CA ALA A 132 12.68 14.56 27.47
C ALA A 132 13.79 13.54 27.84
N GLY A 133 13.74 12.33 27.25
CA GLY A 133 14.72 11.27 27.48
C GLY A 133 14.48 10.40 28.73
N VAL A 134 13.44 10.68 29.52
CA VAL A 134 13.04 9.87 30.66
C VAL A 134 11.85 8.97 30.28
N GLN A 135 11.96 7.67 30.57
CA GLN A 135 10.86 6.73 30.36
C GLN A 135 9.74 7.00 31.36
N SER A 136 8.54 7.29 30.86
CA SER A 136 7.34 7.58 31.66
C SER A 136 6.16 6.75 31.14
N PRO A 137 5.21 6.32 31.98
CA PRO A 137 3.99 5.65 31.51
C PRO A 137 3.20 6.58 30.57
N CYS A 138 2.76 6.07 29.41
CA CYS A 138 1.89 6.88 28.55
C CYS A 138 0.55 7.10 29.26
N THR A 139 0.22 8.35 29.56
CA THR A 139 -1.05 8.78 30.20
C THR A 139 -2.11 9.22 29.20
N ASN A 140 -2.00 8.81 27.92
CA ASN A 140 -2.96 9.17 26.89
C ASN A 140 -4.21 8.28 27.00
N PRO A 141 -5.40 8.83 27.33
CA PRO A 141 -6.62 8.04 27.50
C PRO A 141 -7.12 7.41 26.18
N PHE A 142 -6.72 7.93 25.02
CA PHE A 142 -7.05 7.36 23.71
C PHE A 142 -6.02 6.32 23.23
N PHE A 143 -4.83 6.31 23.84
CA PHE A 143 -3.73 5.38 23.55
C PHE A 143 -3.21 4.75 24.86
N PRO A 144 -4.03 3.91 25.54
CA PRO A 144 -3.64 3.22 26.76
C PRO A 144 -2.37 2.39 26.57
N SER A 145 -1.33 2.71 27.34
CA SER A 145 -0.02 2.03 27.30
C SER A 145 -0.07 0.54 27.64
N ALA A 146 -1.09 0.08 28.35
CA ALA A 146 -1.28 -1.34 28.69
C ALA A 146 -2.06 -2.12 27.61
N ASN A 147 -2.55 -1.46 26.55
CA ASN A 147 -3.36 -2.13 25.53
C ASN A 147 -2.46 -2.95 24.57
N PRO A 148 -2.70 -4.27 24.42
CA PRO A 148 -1.93 -5.13 23.53
C PRO A 148 -1.96 -4.70 22.06
N PHE A 149 -3.06 -4.12 21.58
CA PHE A 149 -3.20 -3.63 20.20
C PHE A 149 -2.20 -2.50 19.92
N TYR A 150 -2.18 -1.47 20.76
CA TYR A 150 -1.24 -0.36 20.60
C TYR A 150 0.22 -0.81 20.83
N ALA A 151 0.46 -1.77 21.71
CA ALA A 151 1.79 -2.35 21.91
C ALA A 151 2.28 -3.15 20.68
N TYR A 152 1.36 -3.80 19.98
CA TYR A 152 1.64 -4.47 18.72
C TYR A 152 2.01 -3.44 17.64
N GLU A 153 1.22 -2.37 17.48
CA GLU A 153 1.54 -1.30 16.52
C GLU A 153 2.87 -0.59 16.83
N ALA A 154 3.14 -0.31 18.11
CA ALA A 154 4.39 0.34 18.55
C ALA A 154 5.64 -0.53 18.30
N SER A 155 5.47 -1.84 18.13
CA SER A 155 6.57 -2.75 17.82
C SER A 155 6.94 -2.79 16.33
N ALA A 156 6.18 -2.09 15.47
CA ALA A 156 6.40 -2.09 14.03
C ALA A 156 7.78 -1.54 13.66
N ARG A 157 8.49 -2.27 12.80
CA ARG A 157 9.81 -1.85 12.29
C ARG A 157 9.82 -1.92 10.77
N PRO A 158 10.43 -0.94 10.08
CA PRO A 158 10.65 -1.06 8.66
C PRO A 158 11.69 -2.17 8.40
N GLU A 159 11.38 -3.07 7.48
CA GLU A 159 12.33 -4.06 6.98
C GLU A 159 12.34 -4.07 5.44
N VAL A 160 13.53 -4.23 4.90
CA VAL A 160 13.76 -4.31 3.45
C VAL A 160 13.77 -5.77 3.04
N LYS A 161 12.81 -6.18 2.20
CA LYS A 161 12.79 -7.52 1.59
C LYS A 161 12.76 -7.38 0.07
N ASN A 162 13.83 -7.85 -0.57
CA ASN A 162 13.97 -7.82 -2.03
C ASN A 162 13.15 -8.90 -2.75
N SER A 163 12.52 -9.81 -2.01
CA SER A 163 11.65 -10.87 -2.55
C SER A 163 10.66 -11.33 -1.49
N ASN A 164 9.58 -12.00 -1.91
CA ASN A 164 8.56 -12.57 -1.02
C ASN A 164 8.04 -11.54 0.00
N LEU A 165 7.52 -10.41 -0.50
CA LEU A 165 6.93 -9.36 0.34
C LEU A 165 5.80 -9.91 1.23
N TRP A 166 5.11 -10.95 0.76
CA TRP A 166 4.16 -11.76 1.51
C TRP A 166 4.36 -13.26 1.20
N ASN A 167 3.67 -14.10 1.97
CA ASN A 167 3.72 -15.55 1.89
C ASN A 167 3.10 -16.07 0.59
N LYS A 168 3.60 -17.20 0.09
CA LYS A 168 3.04 -17.83 -1.11
C LYS A 168 1.69 -18.46 -0.79
N ASP A 169 0.66 -18.07 -1.53
CA ASP A 169 -0.63 -18.73 -1.51
C ASP A 169 -0.70 -19.80 -2.60
N LEU A 170 -0.83 -21.06 -2.19
CA LEU A 170 -0.88 -22.23 -3.08
C LEU A 170 -2.24 -22.93 -3.05
N ASN A 171 -3.24 -22.35 -2.38
CA ASN A 171 -4.52 -23.00 -2.14
C ASN A 171 -5.59 -22.62 -3.17
N ASN A 172 -5.20 -22.08 -4.33
CA ASN A 172 -6.13 -21.55 -5.31
C ASN A 172 -6.64 -22.63 -6.28
N PHE A 173 -7.56 -23.46 -5.79
CA PHE A 173 -8.24 -24.48 -6.60
C PHE A 173 -9.60 -23.95 -7.06
N GLY A 174 -9.73 -23.71 -8.36
CA GLY A 174 -10.93 -23.26 -9.04
C GLY A 174 -11.69 -24.42 -9.69
N PRO A 175 -12.58 -25.13 -8.98
CA PRO A 175 -13.44 -26.14 -9.57
C PRO A 175 -14.44 -25.51 -10.53
N ARG A 176 -14.84 -26.29 -11.54
CA ARG A 176 -15.83 -25.93 -12.55
C ARG A 176 -16.74 -27.12 -12.79
N VAL A 177 -18.04 -26.90 -12.72
CA VAL A 177 -19.06 -27.92 -12.96
C VAL A 177 -20.13 -27.32 -13.85
N GLY A 178 -20.47 -28.03 -14.92
CA GLY A 178 -21.60 -27.70 -15.76
C GLY A 178 -22.27 -28.95 -16.28
N PHE A 179 -23.45 -28.78 -16.86
CA PHE A 179 -24.15 -29.84 -17.54
C PHE A 179 -24.91 -29.30 -18.75
N ALA A 180 -25.14 -30.21 -19.70
CA ALA A 180 -26.04 -30.02 -20.81
C ALA A 180 -27.03 -31.19 -20.83
N TRP A 181 -28.31 -30.88 -20.83
CA TRP A 181 -29.39 -31.86 -20.77
C TRP A 181 -30.42 -31.64 -21.88
N ASP A 182 -30.57 -32.64 -22.75
CA ASP A 182 -31.67 -32.74 -23.70
C ASP A 182 -32.95 -33.19 -22.99
N VAL A 183 -33.85 -32.24 -22.74
CA VAL A 183 -35.03 -32.42 -21.88
C VAL A 183 -35.97 -33.48 -22.45
N PHE A 184 -36.12 -33.52 -23.78
CA PHE A 184 -37.06 -34.42 -24.46
C PHE A 184 -36.36 -35.61 -25.14
N GLY A 185 -35.03 -35.63 -25.22
CA GLY A 185 -34.28 -36.62 -25.98
C GLY A 185 -34.42 -36.46 -27.50
N THR A 186 -34.86 -35.28 -27.95
CA THR A 186 -35.08 -34.94 -29.36
C THR A 186 -34.13 -33.84 -29.86
N SER A 187 -33.27 -33.35 -28.97
CA SER A 187 -32.34 -32.24 -29.17
C SER A 187 -33.00 -30.92 -29.57
N LYS A 188 -34.33 -30.81 -29.39
CA LYS A 188 -35.12 -29.59 -29.64
C LYS A 188 -35.15 -28.62 -28.47
N LEU A 189 -34.82 -29.10 -27.27
CA LEU A 189 -34.69 -28.27 -26.07
C LEU A 189 -33.54 -28.80 -25.24
N VAL A 190 -32.46 -28.04 -25.18
CA VAL A 190 -31.28 -28.34 -24.39
C VAL A 190 -31.12 -27.30 -23.29
N LEU A 191 -31.26 -27.77 -22.05
CA LEU A 191 -30.93 -26.98 -20.87
C LEU A 191 -29.43 -27.04 -20.63
N ARG A 192 -28.81 -25.88 -20.42
CA ARG A 192 -27.41 -25.78 -20.00
C ARG A 192 -27.31 -24.95 -18.74
N ALA A 193 -26.53 -25.43 -17.79
CA ALA A 193 -26.15 -24.64 -16.64
C ALA A 193 -24.77 -25.04 -16.17
N GLY A 194 -24.10 -24.13 -15.47
CA GLY A 194 -22.81 -24.43 -14.86
C GLY A 194 -22.31 -23.27 -14.04
N GLY A 195 -21.32 -23.57 -13.21
CA GLY A 195 -20.63 -22.59 -12.41
C GLY A 195 -19.20 -22.99 -12.08
N GLY A 196 -18.47 -22.05 -11.50
CA GLY A 196 -17.11 -22.31 -11.05
C GLY A 196 -16.54 -21.17 -10.22
N VAL A 197 -15.41 -21.48 -9.59
CA VAL A 197 -14.59 -20.53 -8.82
C VAL A 197 -13.40 -20.11 -9.69
N PHE A 198 -13.12 -18.81 -9.70
CA PHE A 198 -12.09 -18.20 -10.52
C PHE A 198 -11.28 -17.25 -9.65
N TYR A 199 -9.96 -17.24 -9.82
CA TYR A 199 -9.07 -16.42 -9.02
C TYR A 199 -8.57 -15.22 -9.81
N ASP A 200 -8.38 -14.12 -9.09
CA ASP A 200 -7.81 -12.89 -9.63
C ASP A 200 -6.50 -12.54 -8.92
N ARG A 201 -5.57 -11.98 -9.69
CA ARG A 201 -4.30 -11.52 -9.17
C ARG A 201 -4.52 -10.27 -8.31
N LEU A 202 -3.81 -10.20 -7.19
CA LEU A 202 -3.81 -9.00 -6.35
C LEU A 202 -3.47 -7.74 -7.15
N TYR A 203 -4.32 -6.72 -6.97
CA TYR A 203 -4.15 -5.43 -7.61
C TYR A 203 -2.88 -4.72 -7.13
N ASN A 204 -2.16 -4.08 -8.05
CA ASN A 204 -0.81 -3.59 -7.78
C ASN A 204 -0.76 -2.55 -6.63
N ASN A 205 -1.76 -1.69 -6.50
CA ASN A 205 -1.80 -0.65 -5.46
C ASN A 205 -1.66 -1.23 -4.04
N VAL A 206 -2.16 -2.45 -3.79
CA VAL A 206 -2.07 -3.12 -2.49
C VAL A 206 -0.62 -3.19 -2.01
N PHE A 207 0.31 -3.55 -2.90
CA PHE A 207 1.71 -3.67 -2.55
C PHE A 207 2.58 -2.51 -3.01
N GLU A 208 2.09 -1.65 -3.91
CA GLU A 208 2.88 -0.53 -4.40
C GLU A 208 3.04 0.58 -3.36
N ASN A 209 2.14 0.72 -2.38
CA ASN A 209 2.22 1.77 -1.36
C ASN A 209 3.46 1.71 -0.45
N ILE A 210 4.12 0.56 -0.30
CA ILE A 210 5.32 0.45 0.55
C ILE A 210 6.53 1.22 0.01
N ARG A 211 6.45 1.69 -1.24
CA ARG A 211 7.43 2.60 -1.82
C ARG A 211 7.60 3.89 -1.02
N PHE A 212 6.60 4.26 -0.22
CA PHE A 212 6.54 5.46 0.60
C PHE A 212 7.09 5.26 2.02
N ASN A 213 7.65 4.08 2.32
CA ASN A 213 8.24 3.80 3.61
C ASN A 213 9.73 4.16 3.68
N ALA A 214 10.14 4.52 4.89
CA ALA A 214 11.55 4.55 5.24
C ALA A 214 12.19 3.15 5.06
N PRO A 215 13.48 3.08 4.71
CA PRO A 215 14.44 4.17 4.67
C PRO A 215 14.66 4.76 3.25
N PHE A 216 13.81 4.41 2.28
CA PHE A 216 13.98 4.80 0.88
C PHE A 216 13.11 5.97 0.43
N TYR A 217 12.09 6.30 1.21
CA TYR A 217 11.23 7.46 0.99
C TYR A 217 10.78 8.02 2.34
N ALA A 218 10.79 9.34 2.45
CA ALA A 218 10.06 10.14 3.42
C ALA A 218 9.64 11.45 2.74
N ASP A 219 8.53 12.03 3.18
CA ASP A 219 8.15 13.40 2.82
C ASP A 219 8.51 14.30 4.00
N GLU A 220 9.42 15.24 3.77
CA GLU A 220 10.05 16.03 4.83
C GLU A 220 9.79 17.51 4.70
N THR A 221 9.57 18.18 5.83
CA THR A 221 9.47 19.64 5.90
C THR A 221 10.84 20.28 5.70
N ALA A 222 11.02 20.96 4.57
CA ALA A 222 12.26 21.61 4.15
C ALA A 222 12.40 23.08 4.61
N GLY A 223 11.33 23.70 5.11
CA GLY A 223 11.38 25.09 5.60
C GLY A 223 10.04 25.62 6.13
N ILE A 224 10.09 26.72 6.88
CA ILE A 224 8.94 27.41 7.48
C ILE A 224 8.78 28.78 6.83
N PHE A 225 7.54 29.21 6.66
CA PHE A 225 7.17 30.55 6.24
C PHE A 225 6.50 31.28 7.40
N GLN A 226 6.88 32.55 7.59
CA GLN A 226 6.24 33.44 8.55
C GLN A 226 5.74 34.66 7.79
N SER A 227 4.44 34.92 7.88
CA SER A 227 3.79 36.03 7.18
C SER A 227 4.07 36.06 5.66
N GLY A 228 4.06 34.88 5.02
CA GLY A 228 4.30 34.73 3.58
C GLY A 228 5.76 34.87 3.14
N VAL A 229 6.69 35.15 4.07
CA VAL A 229 8.13 35.22 3.81
C VAL A 229 8.80 33.94 4.32
N ALA A 230 9.66 33.33 3.51
CA ALA A 230 10.44 32.17 3.95
C ALA A 230 11.38 32.60 5.08
N VAL A 231 11.19 32.07 6.30
CA VAL A 231 12.07 32.34 7.45
C VAL A 231 13.14 31.27 7.51
N GLY A 232 13.99 31.31 6.49
CA GLY A 232 15.10 30.38 6.30
C GLY A 232 14.69 28.91 6.19
N PRO A 233 15.58 28.05 5.71
CA PRO A 233 15.52 26.65 6.09
C PRO A 233 15.74 26.55 7.61
N LEU A 234 15.05 25.64 8.31
CA LEU A 234 15.56 25.12 9.58
C LEU A 234 16.96 24.60 9.27
N LYS A 235 18.02 25.31 9.72
CA LYS A 235 19.39 25.26 9.19
C LYS A 235 19.73 23.96 8.43
N GLN A 236 19.62 24.07 7.10
CA GLN A 236 20.05 23.20 6.00
C GLN A 236 19.10 22.03 5.60
N PRO A 237 18.42 22.15 4.45
CA PRO A 237 18.87 21.59 3.19
C PRO A 237 19.86 22.58 2.58
N GLY A 238 21.06 22.11 2.24
CA GLY A 238 22.01 22.91 1.50
C GLY A 238 21.32 23.55 0.30
N LEU A 239 21.62 24.82 0.07
CA LEU A 239 21.48 25.45 -1.23
C LEU A 239 21.95 24.43 -2.28
N LEU A 240 21.05 24.01 -3.17
CA LEU A 240 21.28 22.96 -4.15
C LEU A 240 22.39 23.36 -5.14
N THR A 241 23.65 23.06 -4.80
CA THR A 241 24.66 22.71 -5.81
C THR A 241 24.80 21.20 -5.80
N ILE A 242 24.37 20.59 -6.89
CA ILE A 242 24.50 19.16 -7.18
C ILE A 242 26.00 18.83 -7.23
N PRO A 243 26.47 17.71 -6.64
CA PRO A 243 25.76 16.69 -5.82
C PRO A 243 26.00 16.82 -4.30
N PHE A 244 25.07 16.32 -3.47
CA PHE A 244 25.12 16.42 -2.00
C PHE A 244 26.10 15.44 -1.33
N THR A 245 26.60 15.79 -0.13
CA THR A 245 27.69 15.05 0.55
C THR A 245 27.44 14.62 2.01
N SER A 246 26.28 14.89 2.65
CA SER A 246 26.05 14.49 4.06
C SER A 246 24.57 14.51 4.51
N ASN A 247 24.17 13.60 5.43
CA ASN A 247 22.80 13.38 5.95
C ASN A 247 22.62 13.72 7.45
N ALA A 248 23.64 14.26 8.13
CA ALA A 248 23.64 14.44 9.59
C ALA A 248 22.61 15.44 10.14
N GLN A 249 21.97 16.25 9.30
CA GLN A 249 21.02 17.30 9.71
C GLN A 249 19.56 16.89 9.62
N PHE A 250 19.23 15.83 8.88
CA PHE A 250 17.87 15.27 8.83
C PHE A 250 17.46 14.62 10.15
N ILE A 251 18.42 14.22 10.98
CA ILE A 251 18.21 13.58 12.29
C ILE A 251 18.37 14.56 13.48
N SER A 252 18.44 15.87 13.23
CA SER A 252 18.72 16.87 14.26
C SER A 252 17.48 17.22 15.11
N SER A 253 17.48 16.76 16.36
CA SER A 253 16.50 17.15 17.39
C SER A 253 16.57 18.62 17.83
N THR A 254 17.61 19.34 17.40
CA THR A 254 17.79 20.78 17.65
C THR A 254 17.12 21.64 16.58
N LEU A 255 16.95 21.12 15.36
CA LEU A 255 16.30 21.79 14.24
C LEU A 255 14.83 21.38 14.09
N PHE A 256 14.52 20.14 14.45
CA PHE A 256 13.15 19.64 14.56
C PHE A 256 12.87 19.26 16.03
N PRO A 257 12.58 20.23 16.92
CA PRO A 257 12.36 19.97 18.35
C PRO A 257 11.16 19.05 18.64
N ALA A 258 10.25 18.90 17.67
CA ALA A 258 9.11 17.96 17.69
C ALA A 258 9.33 16.68 16.85
N GLY A 259 10.52 16.51 16.26
CA GLY A 259 10.89 15.40 15.38
C GLY A 259 10.58 15.65 13.89
N LEU A 260 11.16 14.81 13.02
CA LEU A 260 10.77 14.68 11.61
C LEU A 260 9.26 14.44 11.48
N PRO A 261 8.62 14.78 10.34
CA PRO A 261 7.29 14.30 10.03
C PRO A 261 7.24 12.80 10.27
N LYS A 262 6.35 12.38 11.17
CA LYS A 262 6.20 10.96 11.51
C LYS A 262 5.84 10.24 10.22
N PRO A 263 6.66 9.28 9.74
CA PRO A 263 6.31 8.55 8.54
C PRO A 263 4.90 7.98 8.73
N VAL A 264 4.07 8.02 7.70
CA VAL A 264 2.80 7.29 7.71
C VAL A 264 3.16 5.86 7.31
N PRO A 265 3.39 4.94 8.27
CA PRO A 265 3.88 3.62 7.95
C PRO A 265 2.86 2.93 7.05
N ARG A 266 3.33 2.39 5.93
CA ARG A 266 2.55 1.51 5.08
C ARG A 266 2.90 0.09 5.44
N HIS A 267 1.90 -0.67 5.85
CA HIS A 267 2.02 -2.09 6.12
C HIS A 267 1.23 -2.87 5.06
N ILE A 268 1.89 -3.81 4.40
CA ILE A 268 1.24 -4.88 3.66
C ILE A 268 1.21 -6.12 4.55
N ASP A 269 0.05 -6.76 4.69
CA ASP A 269 -0.06 -8.05 5.35
C ASP A 269 0.78 -9.13 4.66
N GLN A 270 1.47 -9.97 5.43
CA GLN A 270 2.24 -11.08 4.87
C GLN A 270 1.38 -12.30 4.58
N ASN A 271 0.13 -12.35 5.04
CA ASN A 271 -0.78 -13.46 4.86
C ASN A 271 -1.89 -13.15 3.84
N LEU A 272 -1.58 -12.32 2.83
CA LEU A 272 -2.53 -12.03 1.77
C LEU A 272 -2.99 -13.31 1.08
N VAL A 273 -4.30 -13.46 0.98
CA VAL A 273 -4.97 -14.53 0.25
C VAL A 273 -5.40 -14.04 -1.12
N THR A 274 -5.36 -14.93 -2.11
CA THR A 274 -5.78 -14.61 -3.47
C THR A 274 -7.29 -14.39 -3.52
N ALA A 275 -7.73 -13.29 -4.12
CA ALA A 275 -9.16 -13.04 -4.31
C ALA A 275 -9.76 -14.04 -5.31
N TYR A 276 -11.00 -14.43 -5.08
CA TYR A 276 -11.76 -15.26 -6.02
C TYR A 276 -13.15 -14.66 -6.26
N TYR A 277 -13.73 -15.05 -7.38
CA TYR A 277 -15.13 -14.82 -7.69
C TYR A 277 -15.78 -16.11 -8.16
N GLU A 278 -17.07 -16.20 -7.91
CA GLU A 278 -17.90 -17.31 -8.39
C GLU A 278 -18.73 -16.81 -9.57
N GLN A 279 -18.80 -17.62 -10.61
CA GLN A 279 -19.60 -17.31 -11.77
C GLN A 279 -20.52 -18.48 -12.07
N TYR A 280 -21.80 -18.18 -12.27
CA TYR A 280 -22.84 -19.15 -12.61
C TYR A 280 -23.56 -18.71 -13.88
N SER A 281 -23.97 -19.67 -14.69
CA SER A 281 -24.68 -19.45 -15.95
C SER A 281 -25.80 -20.47 -16.11
N PHE A 282 -26.88 -20.03 -16.75
CA PHE A 282 -28.04 -20.82 -17.10
C PHE A 282 -28.54 -20.39 -18.48
N GLY A 283 -28.93 -21.35 -19.31
CA GLY A 283 -29.44 -21.08 -20.64
C GLY A 283 -30.28 -22.23 -21.19
N LEU A 284 -31.11 -21.88 -22.16
CA LEU A 284 -31.96 -22.79 -22.93
C LEU A 284 -31.62 -22.57 -24.40
N GLN A 285 -31.48 -23.66 -25.15
CA GLN A 285 -31.30 -23.66 -26.60
C GLN A 285 -32.27 -24.62 -27.26
#